data_AF-A0A8B7DRT4-F1
#
_entry.id   AF-A0A8B7DRT4-F1
#
_cell.length_a   1.000
_cell.length_b   1.000
_cell.length_c   1.000
_cell.angle_alpha   90.00
_cell.angle_beta   90.00
_cell.angle_gamma   90.00
#
_symmetry.space_group_name_H-M   'P 1'
#
loop_
_entity.id
_entity.type
_entity.pdbx_description
1 polymer ?
#
loop_
_entity_poly.entity_id
_entity_poly.type
_entity_poly.pdbx_seq_one_letter_code
_entity_poly.pdbx_strand_id
1 'polypeptide(L)'
;MFKKTYTAEEVAALIMQENISLDNSTDTEIEESDEDVFDFKVDNLPTEEDFLSMYEDVNTAHGQEFKINEKRLWMKKDKAELKSTFCLPEGSVIISFINCHDEKDYVLNFFDTKIRDKILLENNLYTNQKHKRVYSVSMDELFLFLGIIILMGYHSLPSLSCYWNNSQDLNVSLVSNSLSRSRFSQILGNIHSNDNNSIPSNNTDKLYKIRPFIDKLNENFMKLWNPREYMSIDESMVLFKDRSSLNQYNPMKPIKRGYKIWARADIDGYISKLIYIKERMVKLKK
;
A
#
# COMPACT_ATOMS: atom_id res chain seq x y z
N MET A 1 -27.23 19.16 -13.23
CA MET A 1 -27.17 18.59 -11.87
C MET A 1 -25.92 19.15 -11.20
N PHE A 2 -26.08 20.11 -10.28
CA PHE A 2 -24.93 20.78 -9.63
C PHE A 2 -24.26 19.80 -8.65
N LYS A 3 -22.97 19.52 -8.85
CA LYS A 3 -22.19 18.71 -7.91
C LYS A 3 -21.98 19.51 -6.63
N LYS A 4 -22.43 18.96 -5.51
CA LYS A 4 -22.21 19.51 -4.16
C LYS A 4 -20.70 19.57 -3.89
N THR A 5 -20.18 20.76 -3.62
CA THR A 5 -18.76 20.98 -3.26
C THR A 5 -18.62 20.93 -1.75
N TYR A 6 -17.69 20.09 -1.27
CA TYR A 6 -17.38 19.98 0.15
C TYR A 6 -16.12 20.78 0.49
N THR A 7 -16.13 21.42 1.66
CA THR A 7 -14.94 22.12 2.20
C THR A 7 -13.94 21.12 2.78
N ALA A 8 -12.68 21.54 2.97
CA ALA A 8 -11.65 20.67 3.55
C ALA A 8 -12.01 20.17 4.97
N GLU A 9 -12.76 20.98 5.72
CA GLU A 9 -13.27 20.64 7.05
C GLU A 9 -14.41 19.61 6.97
N GLU A 10 -15.31 19.74 5.98
CA GLU A 10 -16.36 18.75 5.72
C GLU A 10 -15.79 17.41 5.24
N VAL A 11 -14.74 17.42 4.41
CA VAL A 11 -14.05 16.20 3.98
C VAL A 11 -13.29 15.55 5.14
N ALA A 12 -12.64 16.34 6.00
CA ALA A 12 -12.00 15.82 7.21
C ALA A 12 -13.02 15.22 8.19
N ALA A 13 -14.19 15.84 8.34
CA ALA A 13 -15.29 15.32 9.14
C ALA A 13 -15.86 14.02 8.56
N LEU A 14 -16.04 13.92 7.24
CA LEU A 14 -16.48 12.70 6.54
C LEU A 14 -15.48 11.54 6.70
N ILE A 15 -14.18 11.82 6.64
CA ILE A 15 -13.11 10.82 6.86
C ILE A 15 -13.08 10.37 8.33
N MET A 16 -13.46 11.25 9.26
CA MET A 16 -13.48 10.96 10.70
C MET A 16 -14.77 10.27 11.16
N GLN A 17 -15.91 10.45 10.48
CA GLN A 17 -17.21 10.07 11.03
C GLN A 17 -17.83 8.75 10.58
N GLU A 18 -17.70 8.22 9.35
CA GLU A 18 -18.61 7.11 8.97
C GLU A 18 -18.07 5.96 8.11
N ASN A 19 -18.19 4.75 8.67
CA ASN A 19 -18.57 3.52 7.99
C ASN A 19 -19.93 3.73 7.27
N ILE A 20 -19.98 4.00 5.96
CA ILE A 20 -21.23 3.90 5.20
C ILE A 20 -21.08 3.21 3.84
N SER A 21 -22.10 2.40 3.58
CA SER A 21 -22.44 1.51 2.48
C SER A 21 -22.18 2.02 1.06
N LEU A 22 -21.62 1.12 0.25
CA LEU A 22 -21.34 1.26 -1.17
C LEU A 22 -22.60 0.98 -2.00
N ASP A 23 -22.95 1.92 -2.88
CA ASP A 23 -23.98 1.75 -3.89
C ASP A 23 -23.33 1.35 -5.24
N ASN A 24 -23.98 0.41 -5.91
CA ASN A 24 -23.44 -0.33 -7.06
C ASN A 24 -23.45 0.50 -8.34
N SER A 25 -22.32 0.54 -9.04
CA SER A 25 -22.32 0.64 -10.50
C SER A 25 -21.34 -0.37 -11.09
N THR A 26 -21.93 -1.28 -11.86
CA THR A 26 -21.30 -2.32 -12.67
C THR A 26 -20.51 -1.70 -13.81
N ASP A 27 -19.33 -2.24 -14.11
CA ASP A 27 -18.75 -2.18 -15.46
C ASP A 27 -17.84 -3.40 -15.71
N THR A 28 -18.38 -4.24 -16.60
CA THR A 28 -17.82 -5.05 -17.68
C THR A 28 -16.35 -5.51 -17.63
N GLU A 29 -16.21 -6.84 -17.60
CA GLU A 29 -14.99 -7.61 -17.83
C GLU A 29 -14.55 -7.53 -19.31
N ILE A 30 -13.25 -7.36 -19.53
CA ILE A 30 -12.60 -7.68 -20.80
C ILE A 30 -11.56 -8.76 -20.47
N GLU A 31 -11.79 -9.96 -20.98
CA GLU A 31 -10.82 -11.05 -21.02
C GLU A 31 -9.74 -10.74 -22.05
N GLU A 32 -8.47 -10.91 -21.69
CA GLU A 32 -7.42 -11.19 -22.66
C GLU A 32 -6.31 -12.05 -22.04
N SER A 33 -5.88 -13.01 -22.86
CA SER A 33 -5.20 -14.28 -22.61
C SER A 33 -3.80 -14.21 -22.02
N ASP A 34 -3.40 -15.31 -21.38
CA ASP A 34 -2.09 -15.56 -20.77
C ASP A 34 -1.04 -15.96 -21.82
N GLU A 35 0.16 -15.35 -21.75
CA GLU A 35 1.45 -15.94 -22.13
C GLU A 35 2.59 -15.31 -21.28
N ASP A 36 3.72 -16.01 -21.20
CA ASP A 36 4.64 -16.16 -20.07
C ASP A 36 5.65 -15.04 -19.73
N VAL A 37 5.96 -14.96 -18.43
CA VAL A 37 7.28 -14.80 -17.72
C VAL A 37 8.45 -14.04 -18.40
N PHE A 38 8.84 -12.92 -17.75
CA PHE A 38 10.15 -12.22 -17.63
C PHE A 38 11.10 -12.10 -18.85
N ASP A 39 11.40 -10.87 -19.30
CA ASP A 39 12.70 -10.20 -19.07
C ASP A 39 12.65 -8.68 -19.35
N PHE A 40 13.59 -7.94 -18.75
CA PHE A 40 13.73 -6.48 -18.81
C PHE A 40 14.66 -6.06 -19.95
N LYS A 41 14.13 -5.52 -21.05
CA LYS A 41 14.87 -4.61 -21.95
C LYS A 41 13.96 -3.50 -22.50
N VAL A 42 14.43 -2.28 -22.31
CA VAL A 42 13.98 -1.05 -22.96
C VAL A 42 14.36 -1.14 -24.44
N ASP A 43 13.41 -0.94 -25.34
CA ASP A 43 13.53 -0.12 -26.57
C ASP A 43 12.22 -0.19 -27.39
N ASN A 44 11.90 0.92 -28.07
CA ASN A 44 10.72 1.24 -28.90
C ASN A 44 9.54 1.94 -28.18
N LEU A 45 9.69 3.26 -27.97
CA LEU A 45 8.54 4.18 -27.89
C LEU A 45 7.97 4.42 -29.31
N PRO A 46 6.64 4.45 -29.51
CA PRO A 46 6.03 5.08 -30.68
C PRO A 46 6.25 6.60 -30.64
N THR A 47 6.51 7.21 -31.79
CA THR A 47 6.75 8.64 -31.99
C THR A 47 5.46 9.47 -31.93
N GLU A 48 5.59 10.78 -31.62
CA GLU A 48 4.48 11.73 -31.40
C GLU A 48 3.46 11.87 -32.54
N GLU A 49 3.76 11.39 -33.75
CA GLU A 49 2.84 11.50 -34.90
C GLU A 49 1.62 10.57 -34.78
N ASP A 50 1.69 9.46 -34.03
CA ASP A 50 0.56 8.54 -33.87
C ASP A 50 -0.56 9.10 -32.97
N PHE A 51 -0.29 10.16 -32.21
CA PHE A 51 -1.26 10.75 -31.25
C PHE A 51 -2.12 11.88 -31.85
N LEU A 52 -1.77 12.43 -33.01
CA LEU A 52 -2.42 13.63 -33.56
C LEU A 52 -3.69 13.35 -34.39
N SER A 53 -3.96 12.10 -34.78
CA SER A 53 -5.11 11.76 -35.62
C SER A 53 -6.44 11.57 -34.85
N MET A 54 -6.42 11.59 -33.51
CA MET A 54 -7.63 11.37 -32.69
C MET A 54 -8.32 12.65 -32.18
N TYR A 55 -7.82 13.84 -32.52
CA TYR A 55 -8.34 15.12 -31.98
C TYR A 55 -9.02 16.03 -33.00
N GLU A 56 -9.13 15.62 -34.27
CA GLU A 56 -9.94 16.33 -35.25
C GLU A 56 -11.31 15.68 -35.33
N ASP A 57 -12.26 16.13 -34.50
CA ASP A 57 -13.70 16.21 -34.84
C ASP A 57 -14.56 16.58 -33.62
N VAL A 58 -14.47 17.81 -33.11
CA VAL A 58 -15.64 18.52 -32.54
C VAL A 58 -15.41 20.03 -32.60
N ASN A 59 -15.80 20.68 -33.69
CA ASN A 59 -15.98 22.14 -33.70
C ASN A 59 -17.15 22.50 -34.61
N THR A 60 -18.33 22.75 -34.05
CA THR A 60 -19.29 23.71 -34.65
C THR A 60 -20.22 24.34 -33.60
N ALA A 61 -20.03 25.65 -33.43
CA ALA A 61 -20.95 26.71 -32.99
C ALA A 61 -21.52 26.67 -31.55
N HIS A 62 -21.62 27.76 -30.78
CA HIS A 62 -22.02 29.14 -31.08
C HIS A 62 -21.31 30.12 -30.13
N GLY A 63 -20.93 31.30 -30.64
CA GLY A 63 -20.07 32.26 -29.96
C GLY A 63 -20.71 33.08 -28.84
N GLN A 64 -19.88 33.39 -27.84
CA GLN A 64 -19.85 34.66 -27.12
C GLN A 64 -18.36 35.00 -26.87
N GLU A 65 -17.86 36.06 -27.50
CA GLU A 65 -16.51 36.57 -27.25
C GLU A 65 -16.43 37.15 -25.83
N PHE A 66 -15.88 36.37 -24.90
CA PHE A 66 -15.37 36.89 -23.65
C PHE A 66 -13.96 37.45 -23.88
N LYS A 67 -13.84 38.77 -23.99
CA LYS A 67 -12.54 39.45 -23.93
C LYS A 67 -11.95 39.30 -22.53
N ILE A 68 -11.14 38.27 -22.31
CA ILE A 68 -10.27 38.18 -21.14
C ILE A 68 -9.00 38.95 -21.47
N ASN A 69 -9.01 40.26 -21.20
CA ASN A 69 -7.82 41.08 -21.30
C ASN A 69 -7.27 41.38 -19.89
N GLU A 70 -6.78 40.34 -19.22
CA GLU A 70 -5.88 40.49 -18.08
C GLU A 70 -4.78 39.44 -18.19
N LYS A 71 -3.54 39.89 -18.38
CA LYS A 71 -2.35 39.02 -18.21
C LYS A 71 -2.45 38.41 -16.81
N ARG A 72 -2.70 37.11 -16.72
CA ARG A 72 -2.60 36.38 -15.44
C ARG A 72 -1.17 36.50 -14.91
N LEU A 73 -0.97 37.36 -13.93
CA LEU A 73 0.27 37.45 -13.18
C LEU A 73 0.17 36.48 -12.00
N TRP A 74 0.99 35.43 -12.04
CA TRP A 74 1.18 34.56 -10.89
C TRP A 74 1.87 35.34 -9.79
N MET A 75 1.12 35.76 -8.77
CA MET A 75 1.69 36.35 -7.56
C MET A 75 1.62 35.35 -6.42
N LYS A 76 2.73 35.21 -5.69
CA LYS A 76 2.76 34.46 -4.43
C LYS A 76 1.85 35.21 -3.46
N LYS A 77 0.70 34.65 -3.09
CA LYS A 77 -0.09 35.20 -1.98
C LYS A 77 0.82 35.19 -0.74
N ASP A 78 0.95 36.34 -0.09
CA ASP A 78 1.49 36.38 1.27
C ASP A 78 0.59 35.51 2.14
N LYS A 79 1.04 34.28 2.41
CA LYS A 79 0.40 33.43 3.39
C LYS A 79 0.75 34.04 4.74
N ALA A 80 -0.27 34.48 5.47
CA ALA A 80 -0.11 34.66 6.91
C ALA A 80 0.45 33.34 7.47
N GLU A 81 1.67 33.37 7.99
CA GLU A 81 2.20 32.26 8.76
C GLU A 81 1.31 32.13 10.00
N LEU A 82 0.39 31.18 9.95
CA LEU A 82 -0.27 30.70 11.14
C LEU A 82 0.83 30.08 12.00
N LYS A 83 1.36 30.87 12.95
CA LYS A 83 2.21 30.33 14.01
C LYS A 83 1.35 29.38 14.79
N SER A 84 1.60 28.10 14.58
CA SER A 84 0.93 27.05 15.33
C SER A 84 1.27 27.16 16.80
N THR A 85 0.26 26.90 17.61
CA THR A 85 0.34 26.78 19.06
C THR A 85 0.45 25.31 19.49
N PHE A 86 1.02 24.46 18.63
CA PHE A 86 1.11 23.03 18.88
C PHE A 86 1.99 22.75 20.10
N CYS A 87 1.41 22.12 21.11
CA CYS A 87 2.04 21.87 22.41
C CYS A 87 1.81 20.42 22.89
N LEU A 88 1.58 19.48 21.97
CA LEU A 88 1.43 18.07 22.33
C LEU A 88 2.79 17.38 22.43
N PRO A 89 2.89 16.26 23.16
CA PRO A 89 4.07 15.40 23.11
C PRO A 89 4.37 14.99 21.66
N GLU A 90 5.65 14.94 21.29
CA GLU A 90 6.11 14.57 19.95
C GLU A 90 7.06 13.38 20.01
N GLY A 91 7.13 12.62 18.91
CA GLY A 91 8.11 11.55 18.75
C GLY A 91 7.70 10.23 19.42
N SER A 92 8.70 9.37 19.65
CA SER A 92 8.50 8.03 20.20
C SER A 92 7.79 8.04 21.55
N VAL A 93 6.77 7.19 21.68
CA VAL A 93 6.09 6.96 22.96
C VAL A 93 6.98 6.08 23.85
N ILE A 94 7.81 6.70 24.69
CA ILE A 94 8.87 6.04 25.48
C ILE A 94 8.38 4.80 26.25
N ILE A 95 7.19 4.87 26.84
CA ILE A 95 6.60 3.76 27.61
C ILE A 95 6.41 2.50 26.75
N SER A 96 6.14 2.65 25.45
CA SER A 96 6.01 1.53 24.52
C SER A 96 7.34 0.80 24.26
N PHE A 97 8.48 1.43 24.55
CA PHE A 97 9.82 0.90 24.26
C PHE A 97 10.68 0.66 25.51
N ILE A 98 10.09 0.76 26.71
CA ILE A 98 10.84 0.66 27.98
C ILE A 98 11.54 -0.68 28.17
N ASN A 99 11.01 -1.75 27.57
CA ASN A 99 11.56 -3.12 27.65
C ASN A 99 12.29 -3.54 26.37
N CYS A 100 12.61 -2.61 25.47
CA CYS A 100 13.38 -2.91 24.27
C CYS A 100 14.87 -2.88 24.61
N HIS A 101 15.56 -3.99 24.38
CA HIS A 101 16.98 -4.12 24.63
C HIS A 101 17.78 -4.30 23.34
N ASP A 102 17.19 -4.98 22.36
CA ASP A 102 17.79 -5.25 21.05
C ASP A 102 16.99 -4.58 19.92
N GLU A 103 17.61 -4.40 18.75
CA GLU A 103 16.97 -3.78 17.57
C GLU A 103 15.68 -4.52 17.16
N LYS A 104 15.65 -5.85 17.33
CA LYS A 104 14.47 -6.66 17.04
C LYS A 104 13.27 -6.26 17.89
N ASP A 105 13.47 -5.85 19.14
CA ASP A 105 12.37 -5.54 20.07
C ASP A 105 11.59 -4.31 19.58
N TYR A 106 12.31 -3.33 19.03
CA TYR A 106 11.69 -2.15 18.42
C TYR A 106 10.83 -2.53 17.22
N VAL A 107 11.31 -3.41 16.33
CA VAL A 107 10.55 -3.90 15.17
C VAL A 107 9.33 -4.70 15.63
N LEU A 108 9.48 -5.54 16.64
CA LEU A 108 8.41 -6.41 17.15
C LEU A 108 7.31 -5.67 17.91
N ASN A 109 7.54 -4.41 18.30
CA ASN A 109 6.48 -3.53 18.81
C ASN A 109 5.51 -3.10 17.72
N PHE A 110 6.00 -2.83 16.51
CA PHE A 110 5.13 -2.56 15.36
C PHE A 110 4.32 -3.80 14.96
N PHE A 111 4.95 -4.97 15.12
CA PHE A 111 4.39 -6.25 14.78
C PHE A 111 3.98 -7.03 16.04
N ASP A 112 3.12 -6.46 16.88
CA ASP A 112 2.80 -6.93 18.24
C ASP A 112 2.33 -8.40 18.35
N THR A 113 2.20 -8.93 19.57
CA THR A 113 1.74 -10.32 19.77
C THR A 113 0.41 -10.60 19.10
N LYS A 114 -0.54 -9.64 19.16
CA LYS A 114 -1.87 -9.79 18.58
C LYS A 114 -1.82 -10.01 17.07
N ILE A 115 -1.03 -9.23 16.32
CA ILE A 115 -0.94 -9.41 14.87
C ILE A 115 -0.24 -10.73 14.51
N ARG A 116 0.81 -11.10 15.25
CA ARG A 116 1.54 -12.36 15.04
C ARG A 116 0.66 -13.58 15.28
N ASP A 117 -0.03 -13.61 16.42
CA ASP A 117 -0.90 -14.71 16.80
C ASP A 117 -2.07 -14.84 15.81
N LYS A 118 -2.61 -13.70 15.34
CA LYS A 118 -3.65 -13.70 14.30
C LYS A 118 -3.13 -14.27 12.98
N ILE A 119 -1.97 -13.85 12.50
CA ILE A 119 -1.38 -14.40 11.26
C ILE A 119 -1.12 -15.89 11.42
N LEU A 120 -0.56 -16.32 12.54
CA LEU A 120 -0.27 -17.73 12.79
C LEU A 120 -1.54 -18.59 12.79
N LEU A 121 -2.56 -18.12 13.51
CA LEU A 121 -3.87 -18.78 13.59
C LEU A 121 -4.49 -18.93 12.20
N GLU A 122 -4.58 -17.84 11.44
CA GLU A 122 -5.25 -17.83 10.14
C GLU A 122 -4.47 -18.59 9.07
N ASN A 123 -3.14 -18.53 9.10
CA ASN A 123 -2.29 -19.34 8.24
C ASN A 123 -2.52 -20.84 8.47
N ASN A 124 -2.52 -21.28 9.73
CA ASN A 124 -2.72 -22.69 10.09
C ASN A 124 -4.16 -23.15 9.80
N LEU A 125 -5.15 -22.28 10.05
CA LEU A 125 -6.54 -22.52 9.69
C LEU A 125 -6.68 -22.74 8.17
N TYR A 126 -6.11 -21.85 7.36
CA TYR A 126 -6.15 -21.95 5.90
C TYR A 126 -5.50 -23.23 5.37
N THR A 127 -4.36 -23.65 5.93
CA THR A 127 -3.71 -24.92 5.52
C THR A 127 -4.59 -26.13 5.78
N ASN A 128 -5.31 -26.13 6.91
CA ASN A 128 -6.24 -27.20 7.26
C ASN A 128 -7.47 -27.21 6.34
N GLN A 129 -8.04 -26.03 6.06
CA GLN A 129 -9.20 -25.88 5.16
C GLN A 129 -8.89 -26.33 3.73
N LYS A 130 -7.66 -26.12 3.24
CA LYS A 130 -7.24 -26.56 1.91
C LYS A 130 -6.79 -28.02 1.86
N HIS A 131 -6.93 -28.77 2.95
CA HIS A 131 -6.48 -30.17 3.09
C HIS A 131 -5.04 -30.38 2.61
N LYS A 132 -4.18 -29.36 2.74
CA LYS A 132 -2.77 -29.49 2.40
C LYS A 132 -2.16 -30.37 3.48
N ARG A 133 -1.49 -31.47 3.09
CA ARG A 133 -0.72 -32.33 4.01
C ARG A 133 0.57 -31.62 4.44
N VAL A 134 0.42 -30.49 5.12
CA VAL A 134 1.49 -29.58 5.52
C VAL A 134 1.43 -29.41 7.03
N TYR A 135 2.59 -29.46 7.68
CA TYR A 135 2.70 -29.21 9.10
C TYR A 135 2.30 -27.77 9.43
N SER A 136 1.60 -27.59 10.55
CA SER A 136 1.29 -26.28 11.11
C SER A 136 2.57 -25.46 11.28
N VAL A 137 2.50 -24.17 10.99
CA VAL A 137 3.57 -23.21 11.24
C VAL A 137 3.62 -22.91 12.74
N SER A 138 4.82 -22.86 13.31
CA SER A 138 5.07 -22.40 14.68
C SER A 138 5.40 -20.90 14.73
N MET A 139 5.36 -20.29 15.91
CA MET A 139 5.81 -18.90 16.08
C MET A 139 7.29 -18.72 15.69
N ASP A 140 8.15 -19.68 16.02
CA ASP A 140 9.56 -19.64 15.65
C ASP A 140 9.75 -19.66 14.14
N GLU A 141 9.00 -20.51 13.42
CA GLU A 141 9.03 -20.53 11.96
C GLU A 141 8.50 -19.23 11.34
N LEU A 142 7.48 -18.61 11.94
CA LEU A 142 6.99 -17.30 11.50
C LEU A 142 8.07 -16.22 11.68
N PHE A 143 8.81 -16.23 12.80
CA PHE A 143 9.93 -15.30 13.02
C PHE A 143 11.08 -15.54 12.03
N LEU A 144 11.46 -16.79 11.79
CA LEU A 144 12.48 -17.13 10.79
C LEU A 144 12.05 -16.68 9.39
N PHE A 145 10.78 -16.90 9.03
CA PHE A 145 10.22 -16.43 7.77
C PHE A 145 10.30 -14.90 7.65
N LEU A 146 9.84 -14.16 8.66
CA LEU A 146 9.91 -12.69 8.68
C LEU A 146 11.36 -12.18 8.61
N GLY A 147 12.29 -12.81 9.34
CA GLY A 147 13.70 -12.46 9.31
C GLY A 147 14.32 -12.67 7.91
N ILE A 148 13.96 -13.77 7.24
CA ILE A 148 14.36 -14.01 5.85
C ILE A 148 13.77 -12.94 4.91
N ILE A 149 12.51 -12.54 5.07
CA ILE A 149 11.90 -11.48 4.26
C ILE A 149 12.62 -10.13 4.45
N ILE A 150 12.99 -9.79 5.69
CA ILE A 150 13.76 -8.57 5.98
C ILE A 150 15.15 -8.63 5.34
N LEU A 151 15.84 -9.77 5.46
CA LEU A 151 17.12 -10.01 4.81
C LEU A 151 17.05 -9.80 3.30
N MET A 152 16.06 -10.38 2.64
CA MET A 152 15.85 -10.24 1.18
C MET A 152 15.65 -8.78 0.75
N GLY A 153 15.17 -7.93 1.66
CA GLY A 153 14.97 -6.50 1.42
C GLY A 153 16.26 -5.71 1.20
N TYR A 154 17.37 -6.09 1.84
CA TYR A 154 18.67 -5.44 1.67
C TYR A 154 19.71 -6.29 0.93
N HIS A 155 19.54 -7.62 0.95
CA HIS A 155 20.40 -8.57 0.26
C HIS A 155 19.62 -9.21 -0.89
N SER A 156 19.44 -8.48 -1.99
CA SER A 156 18.65 -8.97 -3.13
C SER A 156 19.48 -9.85 -4.07
N LEU A 157 18.98 -11.05 -4.38
CA LEU A 157 19.54 -11.96 -5.38
C LEU A 157 18.67 -12.03 -6.65
N PRO A 158 19.23 -12.48 -7.80
CA PRO A 158 18.49 -12.54 -9.06
C PRO A 158 17.23 -13.39 -9.04
N SER A 159 17.17 -14.40 -8.15
CA SER A 159 15.97 -15.22 -7.96
C SER A 159 15.79 -15.62 -6.50
N LEU A 160 14.54 -15.90 -6.11
CA LEU A 160 14.21 -16.43 -4.79
C LEU A 160 14.92 -17.77 -4.51
N SER A 161 15.11 -18.61 -5.53
CA SER A 161 15.81 -19.89 -5.36
C SER A 161 17.29 -19.74 -5.04
N CYS A 162 17.92 -18.61 -5.41
CA CYS A 162 19.35 -18.41 -5.19
C CYS A 162 19.73 -18.42 -3.71
N TYR A 163 18.86 -17.96 -2.80
CA TYR A 163 19.15 -17.97 -1.35
C TYR A 163 19.36 -19.38 -0.76
N TRP A 164 18.88 -20.42 -1.45
CA TRP A 164 19.07 -21.83 -1.08
C TRP A 164 19.98 -22.58 -2.06
N ASN A 165 20.71 -21.86 -2.90
CA ASN A 165 21.64 -22.48 -3.84
C ASN A 165 22.90 -22.97 -3.10
N ASN A 166 23.50 -24.05 -3.58
CA ASN A 166 24.73 -24.61 -3.05
C ASN A 166 25.98 -24.04 -3.74
N SER A 167 25.83 -23.25 -4.82
CA SER A 167 26.96 -22.58 -5.47
C SER A 167 27.64 -21.59 -4.54
N GLN A 168 28.97 -21.54 -4.57
CA GLN A 168 29.80 -20.72 -3.68
C GLN A 168 29.49 -19.22 -3.76
N ASP A 169 29.07 -18.73 -4.92
CA ASP A 169 28.75 -17.33 -5.22
C ASP A 169 27.30 -16.93 -4.89
N LEU A 170 26.42 -17.90 -4.61
CA LEU A 170 24.99 -17.67 -4.38
C LEU A 170 24.49 -18.19 -3.04
N ASN A 171 25.24 -19.08 -2.36
CA ASN A 171 24.82 -19.65 -1.09
C ASN A 171 24.71 -18.58 -0.01
N VAL A 172 23.52 -18.46 0.59
CA VAL A 172 23.30 -17.63 1.76
C VAL A 172 23.05 -18.55 2.94
N SER A 173 24.14 -18.96 3.61
CA SER A 173 24.08 -19.96 4.69
C SER A 173 23.12 -19.56 5.81
N LEU A 174 23.00 -18.25 6.09
CA LEU A 174 22.03 -17.72 7.05
C LEU A 174 20.59 -18.12 6.70
N VAL A 175 20.21 -18.09 5.41
CA VAL A 175 18.86 -18.46 4.95
C VAL A 175 18.70 -19.97 4.89
N SER A 176 19.65 -20.65 4.25
CA SER A 176 19.54 -22.09 4.00
C SER A 176 19.55 -22.92 5.29
N ASN A 177 20.24 -22.44 6.33
CA ASN A 177 20.30 -23.10 7.64
C ASN A 177 19.10 -22.77 8.54
N SER A 178 18.41 -21.64 8.31
CA SER A 178 17.25 -21.23 9.10
C SER A 178 15.97 -21.97 8.69
N LEU A 179 15.64 -21.97 7.40
CA LEU A 179 14.40 -22.58 6.90
C LEU A 179 14.67 -23.24 5.55
N SER A 180 14.15 -24.44 5.31
CA SER A 180 14.33 -25.07 3.98
C SER A 180 13.57 -24.31 2.90
N ARG A 181 14.04 -24.35 1.64
CA ARG A 181 13.37 -23.72 0.49
C ARG A 181 11.91 -24.15 0.35
N SER A 182 11.66 -25.45 0.54
CA SER A 182 10.32 -26.03 0.47
C SER A 182 9.43 -25.47 1.57
N ARG A 183 9.93 -25.42 2.82
CA ARG A 183 9.17 -24.89 3.95
C ARG A 183 8.90 -23.39 3.80
N PHE A 184 9.89 -22.61 3.38
CA PHE A 184 9.70 -21.18 3.07
C PHE A 184 8.62 -20.97 2.01
N SER A 185 8.67 -21.72 0.91
CA SER A 185 7.68 -21.62 -0.18
C SER A 185 6.28 -22.01 0.29
N GLN A 186 6.16 -23.00 1.18
CA GLN A 186 4.90 -23.37 1.80
C GLN A 186 4.34 -22.24 2.68
N ILE A 187 5.16 -21.61 3.51
CA ILE A 187 4.71 -20.48 4.34
C ILE A 187 4.30 -19.31 3.45
N LEU A 188 5.15 -18.93 2.50
CA LEU A 188 4.91 -17.82 1.55
C LEU A 188 3.58 -18.00 0.80
N GLY A 189 3.30 -19.20 0.29
CA GLY A 189 2.09 -19.49 -0.48
C GLY A 189 0.82 -19.66 0.36
N ASN A 190 0.90 -19.63 1.70
CA ASN A 190 -0.23 -19.84 2.59
C ASN A 190 -0.44 -18.73 3.62
N ILE A 191 0.39 -17.69 3.65
CA ILE A 191 0.26 -16.62 4.64
C ILE A 191 -1.11 -15.92 4.54
N HIS A 192 -1.85 -15.88 5.64
CA HIS A 192 -3.20 -15.32 5.75
C HIS A 192 -3.32 -14.49 7.04
N SER A 193 -4.17 -13.46 7.02
CA SER A 193 -4.52 -12.70 8.23
C SER A 193 -6.03 -12.68 8.51
N ASN A 194 -6.82 -13.41 7.72
CA ASN A 194 -8.27 -13.50 7.88
C ASN A 194 -8.81 -14.81 7.31
N ASP A 195 -9.95 -15.27 7.84
CA ASP A 195 -10.58 -16.52 7.43
C ASP A 195 -11.36 -16.31 6.13
N ASN A 196 -10.99 -17.07 5.09
CA ASN A 196 -11.67 -17.01 3.80
C ASN A 196 -13.10 -17.56 3.85
N ASN A 197 -13.41 -18.47 4.79
CA ASN A 197 -14.76 -19.02 4.94
C ASN A 197 -15.71 -18.05 5.64
N SER A 198 -15.16 -17.00 6.27
CA SER A 198 -15.92 -15.96 6.98
C SER A 198 -16.22 -14.74 6.10
N ILE A 199 -15.86 -14.77 4.81
CA ILE A 199 -16.14 -13.68 3.86
C ILE A 199 -17.66 -13.52 3.68
N PRO A 200 -18.23 -12.33 3.98
CA PRO A 200 -19.64 -12.06 3.73
C PRO A 200 -20.00 -12.20 2.25
N SER A 201 -21.19 -12.70 1.94
CA SER A 201 -21.66 -12.85 0.55
C SER A 201 -21.77 -11.51 -0.18
N ASN A 202 -22.07 -10.43 0.55
CA ASN A 202 -22.10 -9.05 0.07
C ASN A 202 -20.82 -8.27 0.39
N ASN A 203 -19.67 -8.95 0.49
CA ASN A 203 -18.41 -8.29 0.81
C ASN A 203 -17.99 -7.31 -0.29
N THR A 204 -17.96 -6.04 0.05
CA THR A 204 -17.49 -4.96 -0.82
C THR A 204 -16.04 -4.56 -0.52
N ASP A 205 -15.48 -4.99 0.61
CA ASP A 205 -14.08 -4.72 0.96
C ASP A 205 -13.15 -5.66 0.20
N LYS A 206 -12.56 -5.15 -0.87
CA LYS A 206 -11.56 -5.87 -1.67
C LYS A 206 -10.27 -6.20 -0.90
N LEU A 207 -10.03 -5.55 0.24
CA LEU A 207 -8.89 -5.83 1.11
C LEU A 207 -9.24 -6.77 2.28
N TYR A 208 -10.44 -7.33 2.32
CA TYR A 208 -10.93 -8.15 3.44
C TYR A 208 -9.88 -9.15 3.98
N LYS A 209 -9.16 -9.82 3.07
CA LYS A 209 -8.15 -10.84 3.41
C LYS A 209 -6.96 -10.31 4.21
N ILE A 210 -6.64 -9.03 4.07
CA ILE A 210 -5.52 -8.35 4.75
C ILE A 210 -5.99 -7.20 5.65
N ARG A 211 -7.30 -6.94 5.74
CA ARG A 211 -7.88 -5.85 6.52
C ARG A 211 -7.46 -5.90 8.00
N PRO A 212 -7.58 -7.05 8.70
CA PRO A 212 -7.17 -7.12 10.10
C PRO A 212 -5.69 -6.75 10.32
N PHE A 213 -4.85 -7.09 9.34
CA PHE A 213 -3.43 -6.79 9.37
C PHE A 213 -3.16 -5.28 9.21
N ILE A 214 -3.76 -4.65 8.21
CA ILE A 214 -3.59 -3.21 7.95
C ILE A 214 -4.12 -2.38 9.12
N ASP A 215 -5.31 -2.71 9.62
CA ASP A 215 -5.95 -1.96 10.71
C ASP A 215 -5.11 -2.04 11.98
N LYS A 216 -4.57 -3.23 12.27
CA LYS A 216 -3.71 -3.42 13.44
C LYS A 216 -2.36 -2.71 13.31
N LEU A 217 -1.76 -2.69 12.13
CA LEU A 217 -0.56 -1.89 11.88
C LEU A 217 -0.83 -0.40 12.07
N ASN A 218 -1.94 0.12 11.54
CA ASN A 218 -2.32 1.52 11.74
C ASN A 218 -2.55 1.87 13.21
N GLU A 219 -3.18 0.97 13.99
CA GLU A 219 -3.31 1.11 15.45
C GLU A 219 -1.93 1.20 16.11
N ASN A 220 -1.01 0.29 15.76
CA ASN A 220 0.33 0.26 16.32
C ASN A 220 1.13 1.51 15.92
N PHE A 221 1.03 1.99 14.67
CA PHE A 221 1.70 3.21 14.23
C PHE A 221 1.28 4.43 15.06
N MET A 222 -0.03 4.58 15.29
CA MET A 222 -0.55 5.67 16.11
C MET A 222 -0.20 5.52 17.60
N LYS A 223 -0.03 4.30 18.08
CA LYS A 223 0.31 4.01 19.49
C LYS A 223 1.78 4.24 19.81
N LEU A 224 2.67 4.00 18.85
CA LEU A 224 4.12 3.99 19.08
C LEU A 224 4.76 5.37 18.90
N TRP A 225 4.07 6.30 18.23
CA TRP A 225 4.61 7.60 17.88
C TRP A 225 3.57 8.69 17.99
N ASN A 226 3.94 9.81 18.59
CA ASN A 226 3.12 11.02 18.61
C ASN A 226 3.50 11.89 17.39
N PRO A 227 2.60 12.06 16.41
CA PRO A 227 2.90 12.86 15.22
C PRO A 227 3.20 14.30 15.59
N ARG A 228 4.15 14.91 14.87
CA ARG A 228 4.45 16.33 15.00
C ARG A 228 3.39 17.21 14.36
N GLU A 229 3.52 18.51 14.60
CA GLU A 229 2.68 19.55 14.01
C GLU A 229 2.55 19.44 12.48
N TYR A 230 3.67 19.26 11.79
CA TYR A 230 3.71 19.23 10.33
C TYR A 230 3.58 17.81 9.81
N MET A 231 2.46 17.56 9.14
CA MET A 231 2.18 16.30 8.46
C MET A 231 1.95 16.51 6.97
N SER A 232 2.34 15.51 6.19
CA SER A 232 2.08 15.38 4.77
C SER A 232 1.19 14.17 4.51
N ILE A 233 0.32 14.29 3.52
CA ILE A 233 -0.47 13.18 3.00
C ILE A 233 -0.12 13.08 1.52
N ASP A 234 0.48 11.96 1.14
CA ASP A 234 0.87 11.72 -0.25
C ASP A 234 0.69 10.23 -0.61
N GLU A 235 0.85 9.96 -1.90
CA GLU A 235 0.57 8.71 -2.55
C GLU A 235 1.87 7.93 -2.76
N SER A 236 1.95 6.75 -2.15
CA SER A 236 2.99 5.76 -2.38
C SER A 236 2.50 4.66 -3.32
N MET A 237 3.39 4.14 -4.16
CA MET A 237 3.12 3.06 -5.09
C MET A 237 3.89 1.82 -4.66
N VAL A 238 3.18 0.72 -4.42
CA VAL A 238 3.76 -0.61 -4.20
C VAL A 238 3.72 -1.37 -5.51
N LEU A 239 4.89 -1.75 -6.03
CA LEU A 239 4.99 -2.46 -7.31
C LEU A 239 4.21 -3.78 -7.25
N PHE A 240 3.27 -3.94 -8.18
CA PHE A 240 2.58 -5.19 -8.42
C PHE A 240 2.19 -5.27 -9.90
N LYS A 241 2.62 -6.34 -10.57
CA LYS A 241 2.48 -6.49 -12.04
C LYS A 241 1.36 -7.44 -12.45
N ASP A 242 0.88 -8.27 -11.54
CA ASP A 242 -0.10 -9.32 -11.85
C ASP A 242 -1.55 -8.78 -11.92
N ARG A 243 -2.52 -9.63 -12.24
CA ARG A 243 -3.94 -9.28 -12.31
C ARG A 243 -4.51 -9.04 -10.92
N SER A 244 -4.85 -7.79 -10.63
CA SER A 244 -5.61 -7.40 -9.45
C SER A 244 -6.49 -6.21 -9.77
N SER A 245 -7.74 -6.27 -9.34
CA SER A 245 -8.70 -5.15 -9.49
C SER A 245 -8.39 -3.95 -8.58
N LEU A 246 -7.32 -4.05 -7.79
CA LEU A 246 -6.75 -3.01 -6.94
C LEU A 246 -5.55 -2.30 -7.59
N ASN A 247 -5.06 -2.80 -8.73
CA ASN A 247 -3.96 -2.16 -9.42
C ASN A 247 -4.38 -0.82 -10.02
N GLN A 248 -3.51 0.15 -9.89
CA GLN A 248 -3.65 1.47 -10.51
C GLN A 248 -2.46 1.74 -11.41
N TYR A 249 -2.72 2.45 -12.51
CA TYR A 249 -1.70 2.96 -13.41
C TYR A 249 -1.54 4.47 -13.22
N ASN A 250 -0.32 4.92 -12.93
CA ASN A 250 0.04 6.32 -12.83
C ASN A 250 1.33 6.58 -13.63
N PRO A 251 1.25 7.13 -14.85
CA PRO A 251 2.41 7.29 -15.73
C PRO A 251 3.47 8.25 -15.19
N MET A 252 3.10 9.13 -14.25
CA MET A 252 3.99 10.14 -13.66
C MET A 252 4.79 9.63 -12.45
N LYS A 253 4.54 8.40 -11.96
CA LYS A 253 5.29 7.81 -10.84
C LYS A 253 6.38 6.85 -11.37
N PRO A 254 7.54 6.71 -10.68
CA PRO A 254 8.57 5.75 -11.08
C PRO A 254 8.04 4.31 -11.18
N ILE A 255 7.24 3.91 -10.18
CA ILE A 255 6.45 2.68 -10.23
C ILE A 255 5.10 3.03 -10.88
N LYS A 256 5.00 2.76 -12.19
CA LYS A 256 3.83 3.15 -12.97
C LYS A 256 2.59 2.29 -12.68
N ARG A 257 2.75 1.01 -12.34
CA ARG A 257 1.65 0.06 -12.12
C ARG A 257 1.82 -0.66 -10.77
N GLY A 258 0.77 -0.69 -9.97
CA GLY A 258 0.75 -1.41 -8.71
C GLY A 258 -0.33 -0.93 -7.74
N TYR A 259 -0.18 -1.25 -6.47
CA TYR A 259 -1.10 -0.78 -5.42
C TYR A 259 -0.77 0.65 -5.03
N LYS A 260 -1.75 1.54 -5.19
CA LYS A 260 -1.65 2.90 -4.69
C LYS A 260 -2.10 2.95 -3.23
N ILE A 261 -1.26 3.49 -2.36
CA ILE A 261 -1.54 3.66 -0.93
C ILE A 261 -1.34 5.12 -0.57
N TRP A 262 -2.28 5.70 0.17
CA TRP A 262 -2.11 7.00 0.78
C TRP A 262 -1.41 6.83 2.13
N ALA A 263 -0.30 7.53 2.31
CA ALA A 263 0.46 7.54 3.55
C ALA A 263 0.36 8.92 4.19
N ARG A 264 0.07 8.96 5.50
CA ARG A 264 0.20 10.16 6.31
C ARG A 264 1.53 10.09 7.07
N ALA A 265 2.47 10.94 6.69
CA ALA A 265 3.80 11.01 7.28
C ALA A 265 4.04 12.35 7.97
N ASP A 266 4.78 12.36 9.07
CA ASP A 266 5.23 13.60 9.70
C ASP A 266 6.56 14.10 9.11
N ILE A 267 7.05 15.22 9.65
CA ILE A 267 8.31 15.85 9.22
C ILE A 267 9.56 14.98 9.46
N ASP A 268 9.52 14.05 10.41
CA ASP A 268 10.62 13.09 10.66
C ASP A 268 10.55 11.88 9.70
N GLY A 269 9.52 11.83 8.84
CA GLY A 269 9.28 10.74 7.90
C GLY A 269 8.54 9.55 8.50
N TYR A 270 8.00 9.67 9.72
CA TYR A 270 7.26 8.59 10.36
C TYR A 270 5.87 8.44 9.73
N ILE A 271 5.55 7.24 9.25
CA ILE A 271 4.23 6.93 8.70
C ILE A 271 3.28 6.57 9.83
N SER A 272 2.33 7.47 10.10
CA SER A 272 1.33 7.30 11.16
C SER A 272 0.07 6.56 10.69
N LYS A 273 -0.22 6.56 9.38
CA LYS A 273 -1.40 5.88 8.82
C LYS A 273 -1.21 5.54 7.35
N LEU A 274 -1.63 4.33 6.96
CA LEU A 274 -1.74 3.85 5.60
C LEU A 274 -3.20 3.62 5.25
N ILE A 275 -3.67 4.21 4.15
CA ILE A 275 -5.04 4.04 3.65
C ILE A 275 -4.97 3.64 2.19
N TYR A 276 -5.57 2.50 1.87
CA TYR A 276 -5.80 2.12 0.49
C TYR A 276 -7.12 2.73 0.01
N ILE A 277 -7.08 3.43 -1.13
CA ILE A 277 -8.27 4.01 -1.76
C ILE A 277 -8.25 3.62 -3.23
N LYS A 278 -9.31 2.92 -3.67
CA LYS A 278 -9.49 2.53 -5.07
C LYS A 278 -9.79 3.74 -5.96
N GLU A 279 -10.54 4.70 -5.43
CA GLU A 279 -10.95 5.89 -6.17
C GLU A 279 -9.88 6.99 -6.14
N ARG A 280 -9.78 7.75 -7.24
CA ARG A 280 -9.06 9.01 -7.21
C ARG A 280 -9.77 9.91 -6.20
N MET A 281 -9.10 10.32 -5.12
CA MET A 281 -9.55 11.50 -4.39
C MET A 281 -9.71 12.62 -5.43
N VAL A 282 -10.91 13.18 -5.50
CA VAL A 282 -11.17 14.33 -6.36
C VAL A 282 -10.16 15.39 -5.93
N LYS A 283 -9.21 15.72 -6.81
CA LYS A 283 -8.24 16.78 -6.54
C LYS A 283 -9.03 18.01 -6.15
N LEU A 284 -8.88 18.46 -4.90
CA LEU A 284 -9.32 19.77 -4.48
C LEU A 284 -8.59 20.75 -5.41
N LYS A 285 -9.31 21.31 -6.40
CA LYS A 285 -8.78 22.44 -7.16
C LYS A 285 -8.56 23.55 -6.13
N LYS A 286 -7.30 23.91 -5.95
CA LYS A 286 -6.89 25.10 -5.18
C LYS A 286 -7.54 26.35 -5.74
#